data_AF-A0A2T0Q2X9-F1
#
_entry.id   AF-A0A2T0Q2X9-F1
#
_cell.length_a   1.000
_cell.length_b   1.000
_cell.length_c   1.000
_cell.angle_alpha   90.00
_cell.angle_beta   90.00
_cell.angle_gamma   90.00
#
_symmetry.space_group_name_H-M   'P 1'
#
loop_
_entity.id
_entity.type
_entity.pdbx_description
1 polymer ?
#
loop_
_entity_poly.entity_id
_entity_poly.type
_entity_poly.pdbx_seq_one_letter_code
_entity_poly.pdbx_strand_id
1 'polypeptide(L)'
;MVPGMDGHDLWEALPGPDRDRIDALVRSGRRFEAVRTLRTASGARLGDCMDAVAGRYRALGVPSAPPEPPEDTEALAERVRRLPGRAVRIETAWDGDTAGWFVLLLAVLADPPTAVVLARFRHGSDLRIFNGAVPPWPEAAAAGEAGRALADRLGLPFRPAGPEPG
;
A
#
# COMPACT_ATOMS: atom_id res chain seq x y z
N MET A 1 29.88 -20.02 5.77
CA MET A 1 29.38 -18.67 5.50
C MET A 1 28.99 -18.64 4.03
N VAL A 2 27.70 -18.73 3.70
CA VAL A 2 27.25 -18.69 2.29
C VAL A 2 27.30 -17.24 1.83
N PRO A 3 27.88 -16.92 0.65
CA PRO A 3 27.88 -15.55 0.13
C PRO A 3 26.45 -15.01 0.08
N GLY A 4 26.25 -13.76 0.48
CA GLY A 4 24.94 -13.11 0.33
C GLY A 4 24.62 -13.00 -1.16
N MET A 5 23.65 -13.77 -1.65
CA MET A 5 23.08 -13.57 -2.97
C MET A 5 22.32 -12.25 -2.96
N ASP A 6 22.63 -11.36 -3.89
CA ASP A 6 21.83 -10.16 -4.06
C ASP A 6 20.42 -10.51 -4.58
N GLY A 7 19.48 -9.57 -4.49
CA GLY A 7 18.09 -9.83 -4.87
C GLY A 7 17.89 -10.17 -6.35
N HIS A 8 18.86 -9.85 -7.22
CA HIS A 8 18.82 -10.18 -8.64
C HIS A 8 19.26 -11.63 -8.89
N ASP A 9 20.36 -12.05 -8.26
CA ASP A 9 20.85 -13.44 -8.28
C ASP A 9 19.83 -14.41 -7.68
N LEU A 10 19.12 -13.97 -6.63
CA LEU A 10 18.02 -14.72 -6.03
C LEU A 10 16.87 -14.96 -7.00
N TRP A 11 16.55 -13.97 -7.84
CA TRP A 11 15.45 -14.08 -8.80
C TRP A 11 15.77 -15.03 -9.95
N GLU A 12 16.97 -14.92 -10.53
CA GLU A 12 17.38 -15.76 -11.68
C GLU A 12 17.59 -17.24 -11.30
N ALA A 13 17.87 -17.53 -10.04
CA ALA A 13 18.02 -18.90 -9.54
C ALA A 13 16.69 -19.67 -9.41
N LEU A 14 15.53 -18.99 -9.50
CA LEU A 14 14.23 -19.62 -9.31
C LEU A 14 13.74 -20.38 -10.55
N PRO A 15 13.05 -21.52 -10.36
CA PRO A 15 12.31 -22.17 -11.43
C PRO A 15 11.31 -21.22 -12.10
N GLY A 16 11.13 -21.35 -13.42
CA GLY A 16 10.16 -20.57 -14.20
C GLY A 16 8.76 -20.51 -13.59
N PRO A 17 8.15 -21.64 -13.15
CA PRO A 17 6.83 -21.63 -12.54
C PRO A 17 6.74 -20.79 -11.25
N ASP A 18 7.81 -20.75 -10.45
CA ASP A 18 7.85 -19.94 -9.23
C ASP A 18 7.97 -18.45 -9.58
N ARG A 19 8.79 -18.11 -10.59
CA ARG A 19 8.88 -16.74 -11.11
C ARG A 19 7.52 -16.25 -11.62
N ASP A 20 6.83 -17.04 -12.43
CA ASP A 20 5.51 -16.69 -12.96
C ASP A 20 4.48 -16.47 -11.85
N ARG A 21 4.48 -17.33 -10.83
CA ARG A 21 3.61 -17.21 -9.66
C ARG A 21 3.90 -15.96 -8.85
N ILE A 22 5.17 -15.64 -8.62
CA ILE A 22 5.57 -14.44 -7.87
C ILE A 22 5.23 -13.19 -8.66
N ASP A 23 5.49 -13.15 -9.97
CA ASP A 23 5.13 -12.03 -10.83
C ASP A 23 3.60 -11.80 -10.87
N ALA A 24 2.79 -12.87 -10.87
CA ALA A 24 1.34 -12.75 -10.73
C ALA A 24 0.93 -12.11 -9.40
N LEU A 25 1.55 -12.52 -8.28
CA LEU A 25 1.31 -11.91 -6.97
C LEU A 25 1.72 -10.44 -6.93
N VAL A 26 2.85 -10.08 -7.55
CA VAL A 26 3.32 -8.70 -7.68
C VAL A 26 2.32 -7.85 -8.47
N ARG A 27 1.86 -8.32 -9.65
CA ARG A 27 0.84 -7.62 -10.45
C ARG A 27 -0.49 -7.45 -9.71
N SER A 28 -0.84 -8.38 -8.82
CA SER A 28 -2.03 -8.29 -7.96
C SER A 28 -1.82 -7.48 -6.68
N GLY A 29 -0.65 -6.87 -6.47
CA GLY A 29 -0.36 -6.09 -5.25
C GLY A 29 -0.18 -6.93 -3.98
N ARG A 30 -0.08 -8.26 -4.07
CA ARG A 30 -0.01 -9.18 -2.92
C ARG A 30 1.42 -9.37 -2.42
N ARG A 31 2.08 -8.27 -2.00
CA ARG A 31 3.51 -8.23 -1.65
C ARG A 31 3.92 -9.26 -0.60
N PHE A 32 3.18 -9.38 0.50
CA PHE A 32 3.52 -10.34 1.57
C PHE A 32 3.47 -11.79 1.08
N GLU A 33 2.51 -12.12 0.23
CA GLU A 33 2.44 -13.45 -0.36
C GLU A 33 3.55 -13.69 -1.38
N ALA A 34 3.90 -12.68 -2.18
CA ALA A 34 5.05 -12.76 -3.08
C ALA A 34 6.36 -13.02 -2.31
N VAL A 35 6.59 -12.29 -1.21
CA VAL A 35 7.77 -12.47 -0.34
C VAL A 35 7.75 -13.85 0.32
N ARG A 36 6.60 -14.31 0.82
CA ARG A 36 6.45 -15.63 1.42
C ARG A 36 6.73 -16.75 0.41
N THR A 37 6.14 -16.66 -0.79
CA THR A 37 6.35 -17.64 -1.86
C THR A 37 7.82 -17.69 -2.28
N LEU A 38 8.45 -16.53 -2.47
CA LEU A 38 9.87 -16.44 -2.78
C LEU A 38 10.74 -17.09 -1.68
N ARG A 39 10.45 -16.78 -0.42
CA ARG A 39 11.19 -17.33 0.72
C ARG A 39 11.05 -18.85 0.82
N THR A 40 9.84 -19.38 0.59
CA THR A 40 9.61 -20.82 0.58
C THR A 40 10.38 -21.51 -0.56
N ALA A 41 10.41 -20.92 -1.75
CA ALA A 41 11.07 -21.50 -2.92
C ALA A 41 12.61 -21.45 -2.83
N SER A 42 13.16 -20.40 -2.22
CA SER A 42 14.61 -20.15 -2.20
C SER A 42 15.31 -20.50 -0.88
N GLY A 43 14.58 -20.51 0.24
CA GLY A 43 15.19 -20.57 1.58
C GLY A 43 16.00 -19.32 1.98
N ALA A 44 15.96 -18.25 1.18
CA ALA A 44 16.77 -17.05 1.41
C ALA A 44 16.31 -16.24 2.63
N ARG A 45 17.13 -15.27 3.03
CA ARG A 45 16.81 -14.39 4.16
C ARG A 45 15.62 -13.49 3.78
N LEU A 46 14.88 -13.07 4.81
CA LEU A 46 13.73 -12.20 4.60
C LEU A 46 14.12 -10.89 3.89
N GLY A 47 15.26 -10.30 4.26
CA GLY A 47 15.81 -9.09 3.61
C GLY A 47 15.97 -9.28 2.10
N ASP A 48 16.75 -10.27 1.71
CA ASP A 48 17.03 -10.59 0.30
C ASP A 48 15.72 -10.86 -0.49
N CYS A 49 14.76 -11.56 0.13
CA CYS A 49 13.44 -11.80 -0.48
C CYS A 49 12.64 -10.50 -0.67
N MET A 50 12.66 -9.60 0.31
CA MET A 50 11.98 -8.31 0.23
C MET A 50 12.60 -7.43 -0.86
N ASP A 51 13.92 -7.43 -1.00
CA ASP A 51 14.64 -6.66 -2.02
C ASP A 51 14.39 -7.20 -3.42
N ALA A 52 14.41 -8.53 -3.59
CA ALA A 52 14.07 -9.18 -4.85
C ALA A 52 12.64 -8.87 -5.29
N VAL A 53 11.66 -8.99 -4.40
CA VAL A 53 10.26 -8.62 -4.69
C VAL A 53 10.13 -7.13 -5.00
N ALA A 54 10.82 -6.26 -4.27
CA ALA A 54 10.84 -4.82 -4.58
C ALA A 54 11.45 -4.55 -5.97
N GLY A 55 12.47 -5.30 -6.37
CA GLY A 55 13.01 -5.32 -7.73
C GLY A 55 11.97 -5.72 -8.77
N ARG A 56 11.12 -6.72 -8.48
CA ARG A 56 10.04 -7.16 -9.39
C ARG A 56 8.97 -6.11 -9.59
N TYR A 57 8.53 -5.41 -8.54
CA TYR A 57 7.61 -4.28 -8.68
C TYR A 57 8.17 -3.23 -9.65
N ARG A 58 9.47 -2.89 -9.51
CA ARG A 58 10.15 -1.96 -10.43
C ARG A 58 10.22 -2.50 -11.86
N ALA A 59 10.66 -3.74 -12.04
CA ALA A 59 10.84 -4.35 -13.36
C ALA A 59 9.53 -4.52 -14.14
N LEU A 60 8.41 -4.77 -13.43
CA LEU A 60 7.08 -4.92 -14.03
C LEU A 60 6.33 -3.60 -14.18
N GLY A 61 6.91 -2.48 -13.76
CA GLY A 61 6.22 -1.17 -13.75
C GLY A 61 4.99 -1.14 -12.84
N VAL A 62 4.90 -2.06 -11.86
CA VAL A 62 3.79 -2.11 -10.91
C VAL A 62 4.12 -1.14 -9.78
N PRO A 63 3.25 -0.16 -9.47
CA PRO A 63 3.45 0.70 -8.32
C PRO A 63 3.60 -0.14 -7.05
N SER A 64 4.77 -0.04 -6.40
CA SER A 64 5.01 -0.72 -5.11
C SER A 64 4.31 -0.05 -3.93
N ALA A 65 3.85 1.18 -4.17
CA ALA A 65 3.13 2.00 -3.23
C ALA A 65 1.68 2.18 -3.72
N PRO A 66 0.73 2.33 -2.79
CA PRO A 66 -0.59 2.81 -3.14
C PRO A 66 -0.50 4.19 -3.83
N PRO A 67 -1.50 4.54 -4.65
CA PRO A 67 -1.53 5.79 -5.39
C PRO A 67 -1.41 6.98 -4.44
N GLU A 68 -0.66 8.00 -4.82
CA GLU A 68 -0.72 9.30 -4.14
C GLU A 68 -2.12 9.91 -4.33
N PRO A 69 -2.57 10.78 -3.41
CA PRO A 69 -3.84 11.46 -3.56
C PRO A 69 -3.87 12.21 -4.89
N PRO A 70 -4.93 12.03 -5.71
CA PRO A 70 -5.11 12.88 -6.87
C PRO A 70 -5.34 14.33 -6.42
N GLU A 71 -5.12 15.26 -7.33
CA GLU A 71 -5.05 16.69 -7.04
C GLU A 71 -6.38 17.29 -6.53
N ASP A 72 -7.52 16.67 -6.85
CA ASP A 72 -8.84 17.15 -6.44
C ASP A 72 -9.87 16.06 -6.07
N THR A 73 -10.94 16.51 -5.43
CA THR A 73 -12.05 15.66 -4.95
C THR A 73 -12.86 15.00 -6.06
N GLU A 74 -12.97 15.60 -7.25
CA GLU A 74 -13.77 15.03 -8.34
C GLU A 74 -13.04 13.86 -8.99
N ALA A 75 -11.72 13.94 -9.12
CA ALA A 75 -10.90 12.81 -9.57
C ALA A 75 -11.04 11.59 -8.63
N LEU A 76 -11.08 11.81 -7.31
CA LEU A 76 -11.39 10.76 -6.33
C LEU A 76 -12.80 10.20 -6.51
N ALA A 77 -13.80 11.08 -6.67
CA ALA A 77 -15.20 10.67 -6.83
C ALA A 77 -15.37 9.81 -8.08
N GLU A 78 -14.75 10.20 -9.18
CA GLU A 78 -14.77 9.44 -10.42
C GLU A 78 -14.07 8.08 -10.30
N ARG A 79 -12.96 8.01 -9.56
CA ARG A 79 -12.32 6.74 -9.24
C ARG A 79 -13.24 5.81 -8.46
N VAL A 80 -14.00 6.34 -7.49
CA VAL A 80 -14.99 5.55 -6.73
C VAL A 80 -16.12 5.06 -7.64
N ARG A 81 -16.62 5.89 -8.56
CA ARG A 81 -17.69 5.50 -9.51
C ARG A 81 -17.28 4.39 -10.47
N ARG A 82 -15.98 4.27 -10.77
CA ARG A 82 -15.42 3.21 -11.63
C ARG A 82 -15.16 1.90 -10.90
N LEU A 83 -15.37 1.84 -9.59
CA LEU A 83 -15.20 0.59 -8.85
C LEU A 83 -16.28 -0.42 -9.26
N PRO A 84 -15.94 -1.71 -9.35
CA PRO A 84 -16.87 -2.74 -9.81
C PRO A 84 -18.02 -3.03 -8.82
N GLY A 85 -17.99 -2.43 -7.63
CA GLY A 85 -19.00 -2.60 -6.60
C GLY A 85 -19.48 -1.27 -6.04
N ARG A 86 -20.65 -1.29 -5.40
CA ARG A 86 -21.25 -0.10 -4.77
C ARG A 86 -20.46 0.30 -3.54
N ALA A 87 -19.88 1.50 -3.57
CA ALA A 87 -19.31 2.12 -2.38
C ALA A 87 -20.41 2.49 -1.37
N VAL A 88 -20.17 2.17 -0.10
CA VAL A 88 -21.09 2.41 1.01
C VAL A 88 -20.53 3.35 2.07
N ARG A 89 -19.22 3.58 2.07
CA ARG A 89 -18.53 4.45 3.03
C ARG A 89 -17.16 4.83 2.51
N ILE A 90 -16.71 6.03 2.85
CA ILE A 90 -15.32 6.46 2.74
C ILE A 90 -14.67 6.33 4.11
N GLU A 91 -13.48 5.75 4.16
CA GLU A 91 -12.72 5.60 5.39
C GLU A 91 -11.29 6.09 5.21
N THR A 92 -10.66 6.51 6.30
CA THR A 92 -9.20 6.61 6.37
C THR A 92 -8.67 5.63 7.41
N ALA A 93 -7.49 5.05 7.15
CA ALA A 93 -6.84 4.12 8.07
C ALA A 93 -5.33 4.35 8.11
N TRP A 94 -4.75 4.23 9.30
CA TRP A 94 -3.30 4.16 9.47
C TRP A 94 -2.78 2.84 8.90
N ASP A 95 -1.66 2.94 8.21
CA ASP A 95 -0.87 1.80 7.73
C ASP A 95 0.61 2.22 7.71
N GLY A 96 1.52 1.25 7.63
CA GLY A 96 2.94 1.49 7.80
C GLY A 96 3.79 0.58 6.92
N ASP A 97 4.92 1.11 6.51
CA ASP A 97 5.96 0.34 5.81
C ASP A 97 7.33 0.63 6.42
N THR A 98 8.39 0.17 5.77
CA THR A 98 9.76 0.37 6.25
C THR A 98 10.22 1.84 6.23
N ALA A 99 9.48 2.75 5.60
CA ALA A 99 9.74 4.19 5.59
C ALA A 99 8.90 4.96 6.62
N GLY A 100 8.00 4.28 7.33
CA GLY A 100 7.15 4.83 8.39
C GLY A 100 5.66 4.72 8.11
N TRP A 101 4.88 5.36 8.96
CA TRP A 101 3.43 5.47 8.92
C TRP A 101 2.94 6.38 7.80
N PHE A 102 1.73 6.09 7.36
CA PHE A 102 0.98 6.85 6.39
C PHE A 102 -0.51 6.61 6.61
N VAL A 103 -1.34 7.46 6.00
CA VAL A 103 -2.79 7.31 6.06
C VAL A 103 -3.31 6.92 4.68
N LEU A 104 -4.04 5.82 4.62
CA LEU A 104 -4.78 5.40 3.44
C LEU A 104 -6.16 6.05 3.43
N LEU A 105 -6.60 6.48 2.26
CA LEU A 105 -8.00 6.80 1.97
C LEU A 105 -8.62 5.63 1.20
N LEU A 106 -9.76 5.16 1.67
CA LEU A 106 -10.39 3.90 1.26
C LEU A 106 -11.85 4.13 0.83
N ALA A 107 -12.30 3.41 -0.19
CA ALA A 107 -13.71 3.18 -0.46
C ALA A 107 -14.09 1.78 0.03
N VAL A 108 -15.08 1.68 0.92
CA VAL A 108 -15.65 0.40 1.38
C VAL A 108 -16.81 0.04 0.46
N LEU A 109 -16.76 -1.14 -0.14
CA LEU A 109 -17.79 -1.69 -1.02
C LEU A 109 -18.75 -2.62 -0.24
N ALA A 110 -19.98 -2.75 -0.71
CA ALA A 110 -20.99 -3.62 -0.06
C ALA A 110 -20.81 -5.10 -0.41
N ASP A 111 -20.59 -5.40 -1.70
CA ASP A 111 -20.73 -6.76 -2.27
C ASP A 111 -19.65 -7.03 -3.34
N PRO A 112 -18.63 -7.86 -3.04
CA PRO A 112 -18.28 -8.35 -1.71
C PRO A 112 -17.80 -7.20 -0.79
N PRO A 113 -17.95 -7.34 0.54
CA PRO A 113 -17.44 -6.35 1.48
C PRO A 113 -15.91 -6.30 1.39
N THR A 114 -15.40 -5.24 0.79
CA THR A 114 -13.96 -5.02 0.58
C THR A 114 -13.61 -3.55 0.65
N ALA A 115 -12.39 -3.23 1.09
CA ALA A 115 -11.85 -1.88 1.08
C ALA A 115 -10.91 -1.72 -0.12
N VAL A 116 -11.14 -0.69 -0.94
CA VAL A 116 -10.28 -0.34 -2.07
C VAL A 116 -9.51 0.92 -1.75
N VAL A 117 -8.18 0.87 -1.91
CA VAL A 117 -7.32 2.04 -1.69
C VAL A 117 -7.49 3.06 -2.81
N LEU A 118 -7.89 4.27 -2.45
CA LEU A 118 -8.05 5.41 -3.36
C LEU A 118 -6.80 6.27 -3.41
N ALA A 119 -6.16 6.48 -2.25
CA ALA A 119 -4.99 7.34 -2.09
C ALA A 119 -4.18 6.98 -0.83
N ARG A 120 -2.91 7.37 -0.80
CA ARG A 120 -1.99 7.31 0.35
C ARG A 120 -1.42 8.69 0.65
N PHE A 121 -1.66 9.17 1.86
CA PHE A 121 -1.12 10.40 2.39
C PHE A 121 0.11 10.10 3.25
N ARG A 122 1.25 10.68 2.88
CA ARG A 122 2.49 10.61 3.65
C ARG A 122 3.20 11.95 3.54
N HIS A 123 3.60 12.51 4.67
CA HIS A 123 4.52 13.66 4.68
C HIS A 123 5.85 13.23 5.26
N GLY A 124 6.91 13.17 4.45
CA GLY A 124 8.27 12.85 4.90
C GLY A 124 8.47 11.40 5.36
N SER A 125 9.53 11.17 6.15
CA SER A 125 9.87 9.88 6.77
C SER A 125 9.70 9.93 8.29
N ASP A 126 9.52 8.77 8.92
CA ASP A 126 9.36 8.65 10.37
C ASP A 126 10.65 8.74 11.19
N LEU A 127 11.76 9.16 10.56
CA LEU A 127 12.96 9.63 11.27
C LEU A 127 12.63 10.68 12.36
N ARG A 128 11.47 11.35 12.26
CA ARG A 128 10.95 12.32 13.24
C ARG A 128 10.52 11.69 14.57
N ILE A 129 10.01 10.44 14.57
CA ILE A 129 9.63 9.71 15.80
C ILE A 129 10.86 9.43 16.67
N PHE A 130 11.99 9.12 16.03
CA PHE A 130 13.28 8.90 16.72
C PHE A 130 13.86 10.18 17.35
N ASN A 131 13.34 11.36 17.00
CA ASN A 131 13.72 12.63 17.59
C ASN A 131 12.80 13.07 18.74
N GLY A 132 11.87 12.20 19.19
CA GLY A 132 10.98 12.47 20.33
C GLY A 132 9.96 13.58 20.08
N ALA A 133 9.79 14.03 18.84
CA ALA A 133 8.78 14.98 18.45
C ALA A 133 7.55 14.23 17.94
N VAL A 134 6.45 14.23 18.70
CA VAL A 134 5.12 13.84 18.18
C VAL A 134 4.67 14.96 17.24
N PRO A 135 4.65 14.74 15.91
CA PRO A 135 4.27 15.80 15.00
C PRO A 135 2.77 16.07 15.11
N PRO A 136 2.26 17.26 14.72
CA PRO A 136 0.92 17.28 14.14
C PRO A 136 0.97 16.27 12.99
N TRP A 137 0.03 15.34 12.85
CA TRP A 137 0.04 14.35 11.77
C TRP A 137 -0.58 14.98 10.51
N PRO A 138 0.17 15.73 9.66
CA PRO A 138 -0.43 16.44 8.53
C PRO A 138 -1.03 15.47 7.52
N GLU A 139 -0.49 14.26 7.38
CA GLU A 139 -1.10 13.20 6.57
C GLU A 139 -2.48 12.79 7.09
N ALA A 140 -2.70 12.73 8.40
CA ALA A 140 -4.01 12.40 8.97
C ALA A 140 -5.01 13.54 8.80
N ALA A 141 -4.55 14.79 8.98
CA ALA A 141 -5.36 15.97 8.71
C ALA A 141 -5.76 16.05 7.22
N ALA A 142 -4.79 15.96 6.31
CA ALA A 142 -5.02 16.00 4.87
C ALA A 142 -5.91 14.83 4.38
N ALA A 143 -5.67 13.62 4.87
CA ALA A 143 -6.53 12.48 4.57
C ALA A 143 -7.95 12.66 5.11
N GLY A 144 -8.08 13.24 6.31
CA GLY A 144 -9.35 13.58 6.93
C GLY A 144 -10.15 14.60 6.12
N GLU A 145 -9.51 15.68 5.68
CA GLU A 145 -10.11 16.72 4.84
C GLU A 145 -10.55 16.15 3.48
N ALA A 146 -9.64 15.44 2.79
CA ALA A 146 -9.93 14.83 1.50
C ALA A 146 -11.05 13.77 1.61
N GLY A 147 -11.00 12.94 2.65
CA GLY A 147 -11.99 11.90 2.90
C GLY A 147 -13.37 12.48 3.22
N ARG A 148 -13.44 13.56 4.01
CA ARG A 148 -14.69 14.28 4.27
C ARG A 148 -15.26 14.88 3.00
N ALA A 149 -14.46 15.63 2.24
CA ALA A 149 -14.89 16.26 1.00
C ALA A 149 -15.41 15.22 -0.01
N LEU A 150 -14.72 14.08 -0.14
CA LEU A 150 -15.14 13.00 -1.01
C LEU A 150 -16.45 12.35 -0.56
N ALA A 151 -16.60 12.10 0.74
CA ALA A 151 -17.81 11.53 1.31
C ALA A 151 -19.02 12.44 1.09
N ASP A 152 -18.87 13.74 1.34
CA ASP A 152 -19.90 14.75 1.11
C ASP A 152 -20.28 14.80 -0.38
N ARG A 153 -19.27 14.79 -1.27
CA ARG A 153 -19.47 14.80 -2.72
C ARG A 153 -20.26 13.59 -3.24
N LEU A 154 -20.09 12.44 -2.61
CA LEU A 154 -20.73 11.17 -2.98
C LEU A 154 -22.01 10.87 -2.19
N GLY A 155 -22.35 11.67 -1.18
CA GLY A 155 -23.46 11.39 -0.26
C GLY A 155 -23.24 10.11 0.57
N LEU A 156 -21.99 9.81 0.91
CA LEU A 156 -21.59 8.63 1.68
C LEU A 156 -21.19 9.02 3.11
N PRO A 157 -21.30 8.11 4.09
CA PRO A 157 -20.71 8.33 5.40
C PRO A 157 -19.17 8.38 5.32
N PHE A 158 -18.56 9.13 6.24
CA PHE A 158 -17.12 9.18 6.43
C PHE A 158 -16.70 8.63 7.79
N ARG A 159 -15.68 7.77 7.83
CA ARG A 159 -15.00 7.34 9.07
C ARG A 159 -13.53 7.78 9.05
N PRO A 160 -13.10 8.69 9.93
CA PRO A 160 -11.69 9.04 10.04
C PRO A 160 -10.87 7.89 10.62
N ALA A 161 -9.55 7.97 10.48
CA ALA A 161 -8.63 7.02 11.10
C ALA A 161 -8.79 7.11 12.62
N GLY A 162 -8.53 5.99 13.30
CA GLY A 162 -8.44 5.96 14.76
C GLY A 162 -7.26 6.82 15.28
N PRO A 163 -6.99 6.76 16.60
CA PRO A 163 -5.83 7.44 17.15
C PRO A 163 -4.56 7.01 16.41
N GLU A 164 -3.58 7.91 16.38
CA GLU A 164 -2.28 7.65 15.79
C GLU A 164 -1.64 6.37 16.34
N PRO A 165 -0.81 5.69 15.52
CA PRO A 165 0.03 4.61 16.01
C PRO A 165 0.99 5.15 17.07
N GLY A 166 1.09 4.44 18.19
CA GLY A 166 2.03 4.75 19.29
C GLY A 166 3.46 4.27 19.04
#